data_AF-A0A450Y2H7-F1
#
_entry.id   AF-A0A450Y2H7-F1
#
_cell.length_a   1.000
_cell.length_b   1.000
_cell.length_c   1.000
_cell.angle_alpha   90.00
_cell.angle_beta   90.00
_cell.angle_gamma   90.00
#
_symmetry.space_group_name_H-M   'P 1'
#
loop_
_entity.id
_entity.type
_entity.pdbx_description
1 polymer ?
#
loop_
_entity_poly.entity_id
_entity_poly.type
_entity_poly.pdbx_seq_one_letter_code
_entity_poly.pdbx_strand_id
1 'polypeptide(L)'
;MNAIETAESAIRRLSPGERATILSHWIEDLTRAWPGIESSPDVCGGEARIVRTRIPVWLLVRARELGSSEADLLITWPTLHAEDLVSA
;
A
#
# COMPACT_ATOMS: atom_id res chain seq x y z
N MET A 1 -18.84 -8.76 18.33
CA MET A 1 -17.43 -9.16 18.43
C MET A 1 -16.76 -8.67 17.16
N ASN A 2 -15.96 -7.62 17.26
CA ASN A 2 -15.21 -7.07 16.13
C ASN A 2 -14.05 -8.03 15.79
N ALA A 3 -13.67 -8.12 14.52
CA ALA A 3 -12.53 -8.90 14.06
C ALA A 3 -11.24 -8.59 14.87
N ILE A 4 -11.07 -7.33 15.28
CA ILE A 4 -9.93 -6.88 16.10
C ILE A 4 -9.97 -7.52 17.50
N GLU A 5 -11.13 -7.53 18.16
CA GLU A 5 -11.28 -8.11 19.51
C GLU A 5 -11.00 -9.61 19.53
N THR A 6 -11.44 -10.32 18.48
CA THR A 6 -11.17 -11.76 18.29
C THR A 6 -9.68 -12.02 18.08
N ALA A 7 -9.02 -11.20 17.26
CA ALA A 7 -7.58 -11.31 17.03
C ALA A 7 -6.79 -11.06 18.33
N GLU A 8 -7.14 -10.04 19.10
CA GLU A 8 -6.47 -9.77 20.38
C GLU A 8 -6.64 -10.91 21.39
N SER A 9 -7.84 -11.50 21.48
CA SER A 9 -8.07 -12.65 22.36
C SER A 9 -7.24 -13.87 21.95
N ALA A 10 -7.03 -14.09 20.64
CA ALA A 10 -6.19 -15.17 20.15
C ALA A 10 -4.72 -14.93 20.49
N ILE A 11 -4.22 -13.70 20.27
CA ILE A 11 -2.82 -13.31 20.55
C ILE A 11 -2.51 -13.43 22.05
N ARG A 12 -3.46 -13.09 22.93
CA ARG A 12 -3.29 -13.21 24.39
C ARG A 12 -3.06 -14.64 24.87
N ARG A 13 -3.49 -15.66 24.12
CA ARG A 13 -3.32 -17.08 24.47
C ARG A 13 -1.95 -17.65 24.08
N LEU A 14 -1.17 -16.90 23.31
CA LEU A 14 0.13 -17.33 22.81
C LEU A 14 1.23 -17.10 23.85
N SER A 15 2.23 -17.98 23.84
CA SER A 15 3.47 -17.78 24.56
C SER A 15 4.23 -16.54 24.05
N PRO A 16 5.16 -15.98 24.82
CA PRO A 16 6.00 -14.88 24.35
C PRO A 16 6.78 -15.19 23.06
N GLY A 17 7.22 -16.44 22.88
CA GLY A 17 7.93 -16.89 21.67
C GLY A 17 7.04 -16.90 20.43
N GLU A 18 5.83 -17.46 20.53
CA GLU A 18 4.86 -17.48 19.44
C GLU A 18 4.41 -16.06 19.05
N ARG A 19 4.25 -15.16 20.03
CA ARG A 19 3.98 -13.75 19.77
C ARG A 19 5.11 -13.07 18.99
N ALA A 20 6.36 -13.36 19.33
CA ALA A 20 7.51 -12.83 18.61
C ALA A 20 7.54 -13.33 17.15
N THR A 21 7.27 -14.62 16.91
CA THR A 21 7.20 -15.19 15.55
C THR A 21 6.10 -14.53 14.70
N ILE A 22 4.89 -14.37 15.25
CA ILE A 22 3.79 -13.72 14.52
C ILE A 22 4.14 -12.25 14.21
N LEU A 23 4.72 -11.54 15.18
CA LEU A 23 5.14 -10.16 14.98
C LEU A 23 6.19 -10.06 13.87
N SER A 24 7.16 -10.97 13.82
CA SER A 24 8.16 -11.00 12.74
C SER A 24 7.52 -11.21 11.37
N HIS A 25 6.56 -12.13 11.24
CA HIS A 25 5.83 -12.32 9.98
C HIS A 25 5.01 -11.09 9.58
N TRP A 26 4.35 -10.43 10.53
CA TRP A 26 3.59 -9.21 10.25
C TRP A 26 4.49 -8.05 9.86
N ILE A 27 5.66 -7.90 10.48
CA ILE A 27 6.63 -6.90 10.06
C ILE A 27 7.06 -7.19 8.62
N GLU A 28 7.34 -8.44 8.27
CA GLU A 28 7.69 -8.81 6.90
C GLU A 28 6.55 -8.48 5.90
N ASP A 29 5.31 -8.83 6.24
CA ASP A 29 4.14 -8.51 5.41
C ASP A 29 3.89 -7.00 5.30
N LEU A 30 4.02 -6.26 6.41
CA LEU A 30 3.87 -4.80 6.44
C LEU A 30 5.00 -4.08 5.70
N THR A 31 6.22 -4.63 5.71
CA THR A 31 7.31 -4.08 4.89
C THR A 31 7.09 -4.29 3.39
N ARG A 32 6.26 -5.27 3.00
CA ARG A 32 5.80 -5.46 1.62
C ARG A 32 4.55 -4.64 1.30
N ALA A 33 3.82 -4.18 2.31
CA ALA A 33 2.69 -3.28 2.14
C ALA A 33 3.20 -1.84 2.00
N TRP A 34 3.43 -1.40 0.77
CA TRP A 34 3.66 0.02 0.50
C TRP A 34 2.39 0.81 0.81
N PRO A 35 2.39 1.69 1.83
CA PRO A 35 1.21 2.48 2.15
C PRO A 35 0.82 3.31 0.94
N GLY A 36 -0.42 3.17 0.47
CA GLY A 36 -0.89 3.89 -0.71
C GLY A 36 -0.67 3.18 -2.05
N ILE A 37 -0.09 1.97 -2.08
CA ILE A 37 -0.02 1.13 -3.29
C ILE A 37 -0.86 -0.14 -3.10
N GLU A 38 -1.68 -0.46 -4.10
CA GLU A 38 -2.41 -1.72 -4.19
C GLU A 38 -2.02 -2.47 -5.46
N SER A 39 -2.16 -3.81 -5.44
CA SER A 39 -2.13 -4.65 -6.63
C SER A 39 -3.24 -5.69 -6.51
N SER A 40 -4.02 -5.84 -7.58
CA SER A 40 -5.07 -6.86 -7.67
C SER A 40 -5.25 -7.29 -9.12
N PRO A 41 -5.35 -8.59 -9.45
CA PRO A 41 -5.45 -9.07 -10.84
C PRO A 41 -6.56 -8.40 -11.65
N ASP A 42 -7.68 -8.05 -11.01
CA ASP A 42 -8.86 -7.48 -11.65
C ASP A 42 -8.74 -6.00 -12.03
N VAL A 43 -7.68 -5.31 -11.62
CA VAL A 43 -7.50 -3.87 -11.82
C VAL A 43 -6.10 -3.59 -12.35
N CYS A 44 -6.01 -2.81 -13.44
CA CYS A 44 -4.74 -2.51 -14.12
C CYS A 44 -3.93 -3.76 -14.52
N GLY A 45 -4.59 -4.91 -14.72
CA GLY A 45 -3.93 -6.17 -15.09
C GLY A 45 -3.06 -6.78 -14.00
N GLY A 46 -3.24 -6.39 -12.72
CA GLY A 46 -2.39 -6.82 -11.61
C GLY A 46 -1.19 -5.91 -11.34
N GLU A 47 -1.01 -4.85 -12.12
CA GLU A 47 0.06 -3.88 -11.89
C GLU A 47 -0.12 -3.13 -10.56
N ALA A 48 1.01 -2.74 -9.97
CA ALA A 48 1.03 -1.85 -8.81
C ALA A 48 0.41 -0.50 -9.17
N ARG A 49 -0.55 -0.03 -8.37
CA ARG A 49 -1.30 1.21 -8.60
C ARG A 49 -1.46 2.00 -7.32
N ILE A 50 -1.71 3.30 -7.45
CA ILE A 50 -2.10 4.12 -6.31
C ILE A 50 -3.44 3.65 -5.76
N VAL A 51 -3.52 3.50 -4.44
CA VAL A 51 -4.71 3.10 -3.68
C VAL A 51 -5.92 3.92 -4.11
N ARG A 52 -7.10 3.29 -4.23
CA ARG A 52 -8.36 3.95 -4.63
C ARG A 52 -8.37 4.56 -6.04
N THR A 53 -7.34 4.34 -6.85
CA THR A 53 -7.28 4.82 -8.24
C THR A 53 -7.11 3.67 -9.23
N ARG A 54 -7.21 3.98 -10.53
CA ARG A 54 -6.74 3.12 -11.63
C ARG A 54 -5.49 3.69 -12.29
N ILE A 55 -4.61 4.31 -11.49
CA ILE A 55 -3.39 4.96 -11.95
C ILE A 55 -2.21 4.04 -11.56
N PRO A 56 -1.61 3.33 -12.53
CA PRO A 56 -0.45 2.49 -12.26
C PRO A 56 0.75 3.32 -11.79
N VAL A 57 1.55 2.78 -10.88
CA VAL A 57 2.76 3.44 -10.38
C VAL A 57 3.73 3.70 -11.54
N TRP A 58 3.88 2.74 -12.45
CA TRP A 58 4.76 2.90 -13.62
C TRP A 58 4.38 4.11 -14.46
N LEU A 59 3.10 4.50 -14.53
CA LEU A 59 2.66 5.65 -15.32
C LEU A 59 3.22 6.95 -14.74
N LEU A 60 3.21 7.08 -13.40
CA LEU A 60 3.75 8.24 -12.68
C LEU A 60 5.27 8.30 -12.80
N VAL A 61 5.95 7.17 -12.68
CA VAL A 61 7.40 7.06 -12.91
C VAL A 61 7.76 7.49 -14.34
N ARG A 62 7.05 6.99 -15.35
CA ARG A 62 7.28 7.37 -16.76
C ARG A 62 7.01 8.84 -17.02
N ALA A 63 5.99 9.43 -16.41
CA ALA A 63 5.71 10.85 -16.54
C ALA A 63 6.85 11.72 -15.96
N ARG A 64 7.42 11.31 -14.82
CA ARG A 64 8.61 11.94 -14.22
C ARG A 64 9.85 11.79 -15.09
N GLU A 65 10.10 10.61 -15.66
CA GLU A 65 11.19 10.37 -16.62
C GLU A 65 11.08 11.27 -17.86
N LEU A 66 9.85 11.59 -18.28
CA LEU A 66 9.56 12.51 -19.38
C LEU A 66 9.58 14.00 -18.97
N GLY A 67 9.90 14.32 -17.70
CA GLY A 67 10.09 15.68 -17.21
C GLY A 67 8.85 16.32 -16.56
N SER A 68 7.79 15.57 -16.29
CA SER A 68 6.61 16.11 -15.58
C SER A 68 6.96 16.41 -14.11
N SER A 69 6.61 17.60 -13.63
CA SER A 69 6.75 17.95 -12.22
C SER A 69 5.59 17.37 -11.40
N GLU A 70 5.74 17.26 -10.08
CA GLU A 70 4.65 16.81 -9.20
C GLU A 70 3.39 17.68 -9.33
N ALA A 71 3.56 18.99 -9.52
CA ALA A 71 2.44 19.90 -9.76
C ALA A 71 1.69 19.54 -11.05
N ASP A 72 2.41 19.18 -12.12
CA ASP A 72 1.79 18.76 -13.39
C ASP A 72 1.01 17.45 -13.21
N LEU A 73 1.54 16.51 -12.43
CA LEU A 73 0.87 15.24 -12.13
C LEU A 73 -0.42 15.46 -11.33
N LEU A 74 -0.40 16.33 -10.31
CA LEU A 74 -1.58 16.64 -9.50
C LEU A 74 -2.66 17.41 -10.28
N ILE A 75 -2.26 18.26 -11.23
CA ILE A 75 -3.20 18.92 -12.15
C ILE A 75 -3.81 17.91 -13.12
N THR A 76 -3.00 16.98 -13.63
CA THR A 76 -3.43 15.97 -14.61
C THR A 76 -4.35 14.91 -13.98
N TRP A 77 -4.09 14.53 -12.73
CA TRP A 77 -4.90 13.58 -11.98
C TRP A 77 -5.38 14.21 -10.66
N PRO A 78 -6.49 14.97 -10.68
CA PRO A 78 -7.00 15.69 -9.51
C PRO A 78 -7.44 14.79 -8.34
N THR A 79 -7.55 13.49 -8.56
CA THR A 79 -7.87 12.50 -7.53
C THR A 79 -6.65 12.07 -6.71
N LEU A 80 -5.43 12.36 -7.20
CA LEU A 80 -4.19 12.10 -6.49
C LEU A 80 -3.94 13.17 -5.43
N HIS A 81 -3.39 12.74 -4.30
CA HIS A 81 -2.86 13.61 -3.26
C HIS A 81 -1.34 13.61 -3.34
N ALA A 82 -0.69 14.62 -2.75
CA ALA A 82 0.77 14.68 -2.70
C ALA A 82 1.37 13.43 -2.02
N GLU A 83 0.68 12.89 -1.01
CA GLU A 83 1.06 11.64 -0.33
C GLU A 83 1.10 10.44 -1.29
N ASP A 84 0.17 10.37 -2.25
CA ASP A 84 0.12 9.29 -3.23
C ASP A 84 1.36 9.34 -4.16
N LEU A 85 1.88 10.54 -4.44
CA LEU A 85 3.10 10.71 -5.24
C LEU A 85 4.37 10.29 -4.49
N VAL A 86 4.40 10.40 -3.17
CA VAL A 86 5.52 9.92 -2.35
C VAL A 86 5.55 8.38 -2.33
N SER A 87 4.38 7.77 -2.41
CA SER A 87 4.22 6.32 -2.46
C SER A 87 4.50 5.71 -3.84
N ALA A 88 4.40 6.46 -4.94
CA ALA A 88 4.69 6.00 -6.31
C ALA A 88 6.17 6.12 -6.70
#